data_AF-L7M448-F1
#
_entry.id   AF-L7M448-F1
#
_cell.length_a   1.000
_cell.length_b   1.000
_cell.length_c   1.000
_cell.angle_alpha   90.00
_cell.angle_beta   90.00
_cell.angle_gamma   90.00
#
_symmetry.space_group_name_H-M   'P 1'
#
loop_
_entity.id
_entity.type
_entity.pdbx_description
1 polymer ?
#
loop_
_entity_poly.entity_id
_entity_poly.type
_entity_poly.pdbx_seq_one_letter_code
_entity_poly.pdbx_strand_id
1 'polypeptide(L)'
;MAAQKTPSYVGSVRLIFEAGTKLEAKPQTVATAATYFHRFFQECSQDDYDFYLVAATAMYLAGKVEEDYLKIRDVVNVFHKSAYPKSDPLPLAEEYWCLRDAIVQCELLMLRVLQFRVSVDHPHRYLLHYLRSLNDWVGPLICGGGGGARSGPPCQIPLAQVAWSLLCDMYLQPICLRYPPQELAVAVLQVALLAYDVRVPHGEDSVLSWYETFCENLSREKLADIVMDVIQVYDAEGQQ
;
A
#
# COMPACT_ATOMS: atom_id res chain seq x y z
N MET A 1 -16.49 -22.55 -21.55
CA MET A 1 -16.70 -21.34 -20.74
C MET A 1 -15.79 -21.45 -19.53
N ALA A 2 -14.68 -20.69 -19.50
CA ALA A 2 -13.83 -20.67 -18.31
C ALA A 2 -14.62 -20.02 -17.18
N ALA A 3 -14.73 -20.69 -16.03
CA ALA A 3 -15.31 -20.11 -14.83
C ALA A 3 -14.53 -18.83 -14.49
N GLN A 4 -15.19 -17.68 -14.67
CA GLN A 4 -14.63 -16.38 -14.34
C GLN A 4 -14.45 -16.34 -12.82
N LYS A 5 -13.19 -16.35 -12.36
CA LYS A 5 -12.87 -16.31 -10.93
C LYS A 5 -13.21 -14.91 -10.43
N THR A 6 -14.26 -14.77 -9.62
CA THR A 6 -14.54 -13.54 -8.88
C THR A 6 -13.29 -13.18 -8.06
N PRO A 7 -12.85 -11.91 -8.09
CA PRO A 7 -11.64 -11.54 -7.38
C PRO A 7 -11.86 -11.74 -5.88
N SER A 8 -10.95 -12.45 -5.22
CA SER A 8 -10.96 -12.53 -3.75
C SER A 8 -10.75 -11.15 -3.13
N TYR A 9 -11.01 -11.00 -1.83
CA TYR A 9 -10.73 -9.75 -1.11
C TYR A 9 -9.30 -9.24 -1.37
N VAL A 10 -8.30 -10.10 -1.16
CA VAL A 10 -6.88 -9.79 -1.42
C VAL A 10 -6.62 -9.56 -2.90
N GLY A 11 -7.26 -10.35 -3.78
CA GLY A 11 -7.17 -10.16 -5.24
C GLY A 11 -7.65 -8.78 -5.69
N SER A 12 -8.71 -8.26 -5.07
CA SER A 12 -9.25 -6.93 -5.37
C SER A 12 -8.32 -5.81 -4.93
N VAL A 13 -7.62 -5.98 -3.80
CA VAL A 13 -6.58 -5.02 -3.41
C VAL A 13 -5.41 -5.04 -4.39
N ARG A 14 -4.95 -6.23 -4.82
CA ARG A 14 -3.93 -6.34 -5.89
C ARG A 14 -4.37 -5.64 -7.17
N LEU A 15 -5.64 -5.78 -7.54
CA LEU A 15 -6.22 -5.08 -8.68
C LEU A 15 -6.16 -3.56 -8.52
N ILE A 16 -6.32 -3.00 -7.31
CA ILE A 16 -6.14 -1.56 -7.05
C ILE A 16 -4.70 -1.13 -7.37
N PHE A 17 -3.69 -1.89 -6.92
CA PHE A 17 -2.28 -1.58 -7.19
C PHE A 17 -1.92 -1.76 -8.68
N GLU A 18 -2.39 -2.82 -9.32
CA GLU A 18 -2.20 -3.06 -10.75
C GLU A 18 -2.87 -1.96 -11.59
N ALA A 19 -4.12 -1.61 -11.26
CA ALA A 19 -4.85 -0.55 -11.94
C ALA A 19 -4.20 0.81 -11.71
N GLY A 20 -3.75 1.11 -10.50
CA GLY A 20 -3.01 2.32 -10.17
C GLY A 20 -1.75 2.48 -11.02
N THR A 21 -1.00 1.39 -11.21
CA THR A 21 0.19 1.38 -12.08
C THR A 21 -0.19 1.66 -13.55
N LYS A 22 -1.24 1.02 -14.06
CA LYS A 22 -1.71 1.19 -15.45
C LYS A 22 -2.36 2.55 -15.72
N LEU A 23 -2.96 3.16 -14.69
CA LEU A 23 -3.54 4.50 -14.74
C LEU A 23 -2.51 5.60 -14.53
N GLU A 24 -1.25 5.24 -14.26
CA GLU A 24 -0.18 6.17 -13.87
C GLU A 24 -0.56 7.05 -12.66
N ALA A 25 -1.36 6.49 -11.75
CA ALA A 25 -1.82 7.19 -10.55
C ALA A 25 -0.66 7.38 -9.58
N LYS A 26 -0.71 8.48 -8.80
CA LYS A 26 0.27 8.72 -7.74
C LYS A 26 0.21 7.58 -6.71
N PRO A 27 1.35 7.16 -6.12
CA PRO A 27 1.34 6.11 -5.11
C PRO A 27 0.46 6.43 -3.89
N GLN A 28 0.35 7.72 -3.54
CA GLN A 28 -0.56 8.20 -2.50
C GLN A 28 -2.02 7.88 -2.86
N THR A 29 -2.46 8.16 -4.08
CA THR A 29 -3.81 7.83 -4.58
C THR A 29 -4.13 6.34 -4.46
N VAL A 30 -3.18 5.49 -4.82
CA VAL A 30 -3.35 4.02 -4.73
C VAL A 30 -3.46 3.57 -3.27
N ALA A 31 -2.65 4.14 -2.38
CA ALA A 31 -2.70 3.86 -0.95
C ALA A 31 -4.02 4.34 -0.31
N THR A 32 -4.52 5.51 -0.71
CA THR A 32 -5.82 6.04 -0.29
C THR A 32 -6.94 5.10 -0.73
N ALA A 33 -6.91 4.63 -1.98
CA ALA A 33 -7.87 3.69 -2.53
C ALA A 33 -7.88 2.35 -1.76
N ALA A 34 -6.71 1.76 -1.48
CA ALA A 34 -6.61 0.54 -0.68
C ALA A 34 -7.17 0.75 0.74
N THR A 35 -6.89 1.91 1.36
CA THR A 35 -7.43 2.25 2.68
C THR A 35 -8.94 2.38 2.67
N TYR A 36 -9.53 3.01 1.64
CA TYR A 36 -10.99 3.10 1.49
C TYR A 36 -11.64 1.74 1.33
N PHE A 37 -11.03 0.86 0.53
CA PHE A 37 -11.51 -0.51 0.35
C PHE A 37 -11.58 -1.25 1.69
N HIS A 38 -10.53 -1.18 2.51
CA HIS A 38 -10.53 -1.81 3.83
C HIS A 38 -11.55 -1.18 4.80
N ARG A 39 -11.62 0.16 4.85
CA ARG A 39 -12.59 0.85 5.72
C ARG A 39 -14.03 0.51 5.34
N PHE A 40 -14.30 0.33 4.05
CA PHE A 40 -15.62 -0.07 3.58
C PHE A 40 -16.01 -1.46 4.11
N PHE A 41 -15.14 -2.45 3.97
CA PHE A 41 -15.40 -3.82 4.44
C PHE A 41 -15.20 -4.04 5.95
N GLN A 42 -14.77 -3.01 6.68
CA GLN A 42 -14.84 -3.01 8.14
C GLN A 42 -16.28 -2.75 8.64
N GLU A 43 -17.07 -1.99 7.88
CA GLU A 43 -18.44 -1.61 8.23
C GLU A 43 -19.49 -2.43 7.46
N CYS A 44 -19.14 -2.94 6.27
CA CYS A 44 -20.04 -3.69 5.39
C CYS A 44 -19.65 -5.17 5.31
N SER A 45 -20.65 -6.06 5.20
CA SER A 45 -20.41 -7.48 4.95
C SER A 45 -19.77 -7.70 3.58
N GLN A 46 -18.85 -8.65 3.50
CA GLN A 46 -18.19 -9.03 2.24
C GLN A 46 -19.14 -9.72 1.25
N ASP A 47 -20.20 -10.35 1.75
CA ASP A 47 -21.16 -11.09 0.91
C ASP A 47 -22.17 -10.17 0.20
N ASP A 48 -22.34 -8.94 0.69
CA ASP A 48 -23.35 -8.00 0.20
C ASP A 48 -22.87 -7.18 -1.00
N TYR A 49 -21.54 -7.13 -1.24
CA TYR A 49 -20.93 -6.21 -2.19
C TYR A 49 -19.91 -6.90 -3.08
N ASP A 50 -19.96 -6.57 -4.38
CA ASP A 50 -18.92 -6.99 -5.32
C ASP A 50 -17.61 -6.25 -5.03
N PHE A 51 -16.57 -7.00 -4.65
CA PHE A 51 -15.24 -6.45 -4.39
C PHE A 51 -14.69 -5.66 -5.57
N TYR A 52 -14.98 -6.07 -6.81
CA TYR A 52 -14.52 -5.38 -8.00
C TYR A 52 -15.12 -3.97 -8.10
N LEU A 53 -16.44 -3.84 -7.89
CA LEU A 53 -17.13 -2.56 -7.91
C LEU A 53 -16.62 -1.64 -6.80
N VAL A 54 -16.44 -2.17 -5.58
CA VAL A 54 -15.92 -1.39 -4.44
C VAL A 54 -14.48 -0.93 -4.71
N ALA A 55 -13.62 -1.81 -5.25
CA ALA A 55 -12.24 -1.46 -5.58
C ALA A 55 -12.14 -0.37 -6.66
N ALA A 56 -12.90 -0.49 -7.75
CA ALA A 56 -12.94 0.52 -8.81
C ALA A 56 -13.48 1.87 -8.30
N THR A 57 -14.50 1.82 -7.44
CA THR A 57 -15.07 3.01 -6.79
C THR A 57 -14.07 3.66 -5.83
N ALA A 58 -13.34 2.88 -5.05
CA ALA A 58 -12.31 3.37 -4.14
C ALA A 58 -11.20 4.11 -4.92
N MET A 59 -10.75 3.55 -6.04
CA MET A 59 -9.75 4.19 -6.89
C MET A 59 -10.28 5.50 -7.50
N TYR A 60 -11.51 5.50 -7.99
CA TYR A 60 -12.15 6.69 -8.57
C TYR A 60 -12.34 7.80 -7.53
N LEU A 61 -12.79 7.46 -6.32
CA LEU A 61 -12.95 8.42 -5.22
C LEU A 61 -11.60 8.95 -4.73
N ALA A 62 -10.59 8.07 -4.57
CA ALA A 62 -9.25 8.46 -4.17
C ALA A 62 -8.62 9.47 -5.13
N GLY A 63 -8.76 9.26 -6.45
CA GLY A 63 -8.28 10.21 -7.45
C GLY A 63 -8.85 11.61 -7.25
N LYS A 64 -10.14 11.72 -6.91
CA LYS A 64 -10.77 13.03 -6.64
C LYS A 64 -10.28 13.68 -5.35
N VAL A 65 -10.05 12.89 -4.31
CA VAL A 65 -9.62 13.40 -2.99
C VAL A 65 -8.14 13.84 -3.02
N GLU A 66 -7.29 13.10 -3.72
CA GLU A 66 -5.84 13.36 -3.83
C GLU A 66 -5.48 14.31 -4.99
N GLU A 67 -6.48 14.93 -5.62
CA GLU A 67 -6.33 15.79 -6.79
C GLU A 67 -5.47 15.14 -7.90
N ASP A 68 -5.81 13.89 -8.20
CA ASP A 68 -5.20 13.06 -9.23
C ASP A 68 -6.21 12.80 -10.35
N TYR A 69 -5.90 13.20 -11.57
CA TYR A 69 -6.88 13.27 -12.66
C TYR A 69 -7.14 11.88 -13.27
N LEU A 70 -8.02 11.11 -12.62
CA LEU A 70 -8.44 9.79 -13.07
C LEU A 70 -9.81 9.88 -13.76
N LYS A 71 -9.85 9.69 -15.08
CA LYS A 71 -11.12 9.65 -15.83
C LYS A 71 -11.85 8.35 -15.53
N ILE A 72 -13.16 8.44 -15.27
CA ILE A 72 -13.99 7.25 -15.00
C ILE A 72 -13.93 6.21 -16.14
N ARG A 73 -13.80 6.65 -17.40
CA ARG A 73 -13.63 5.76 -18.54
C ARG A 73 -12.36 4.91 -18.41
N ASP A 74 -11.27 5.54 -18.02
CA ASP A 74 -9.96 4.88 -17.92
C ASP A 74 -9.98 3.92 -16.72
N VAL A 75 -10.58 4.33 -15.59
CA VAL A 75 -10.81 3.45 -14.43
C VAL A 75 -11.61 2.21 -14.84
N VAL A 76 -12.76 2.38 -15.49
CA VAL A 76 -13.60 1.25 -15.94
C VAL A 76 -12.82 0.30 -16.85
N ASN A 77 -12.12 0.83 -17.86
CA ASN A 77 -11.41 0.03 -18.84
C ASN A 77 -10.20 -0.70 -18.23
N VAL A 78 -9.43 -0.02 -17.39
CA VAL A 78 -8.24 -0.59 -16.74
C VAL A 78 -8.64 -1.67 -15.74
N PHE A 79 -9.65 -1.41 -14.91
CA PHE A 79 -10.16 -2.42 -13.98
C PHE A 79 -10.69 -3.64 -14.74
N HIS A 80 -11.47 -3.44 -15.79
CA HIS A 80 -12.02 -4.54 -16.58
C HIS A 80 -10.89 -5.37 -17.22
N LYS A 81 -9.90 -4.71 -17.82
CA LYS A 81 -8.76 -5.39 -18.43
C LYS A 81 -7.85 -6.09 -17.41
N SER A 82 -7.76 -5.58 -16.19
CA SER A 82 -6.98 -6.20 -15.11
C SER A 82 -7.70 -7.41 -14.52
N ALA A 83 -9.02 -7.34 -14.35
CA ALA A 83 -9.84 -8.49 -13.95
C ALA A 83 -9.93 -9.58 -15.03
N TYR A 84 -9.95 -9.17 -16.31
CA TYR A 84 -10.08 -10.07 -17.46
C TYR A 84 -8.93 -9.89 -18.48
N PRO A 85 -7.70 -10.35 -18.19
CA PRO A 85 -6.54 -10.11 -19.07
C PRO A 85 -6.71 -10.67 -20.49
N LYS A 86 -7.42 -11.80 -20.62
CA LYS A 86 -7.64 -12.52 -21.89
C LYS A 86 -8.86 -12.02 -22.67
N SER A 87 -9.67 -11.13 -22.13
CA SER A 87 -10.83 -10.59 -22.84
C SER A 87 -10.43 -9.50 -23.83
N ASP A 88 -11.27 -9.31 -24.84
CA ASP A 88 -11.21 -8.12 -25.68
C ASP A 88 -11.50 -6.86 -24.85
N PRO A 89 -11.09 -5.67 -25.34
CA PRO A 89 -11.45 -4.40 -24.71
C PRO A 89 -12.97 -4.30 -24.55
N LEU A 90 -13.41 -3.75 -23.41
CA LEU A 90 -14.83 -3.61 -23.12
C LEU A 90 -15.48 -2.72 -24.20
N PRO A 91 -16.47 -3.23 -24.96
CA PRO A 91 -17.15 -2.43 -25.96
C PRO A 91 -17.94 -1.29 -25.28
N LEU A 92 -18.14 -0.16 -25.98
CA LEU A 92 -19.03 0.92 -25.52
C LEU A 92 -20.51 0.52 -25.69
N ALA A 93 -20.88 -0.58 -25.07
CA ALA A 93 -22.20 -1.16 -25.06
C ALA A 93 -22.83 -1.00 -23.66
N GLU A 94 -23.99 -1.63 -23.47
CA GLU A 94 -24.78 -1.56 -22.23
C GLU A 94 -23.95 -1.88 -20.99
N GLU A 95 -23.11 -2.93 -21.02
CA GLU A 95 -22.26 -3.34 -19.90
C GLU A 95 -21.34 -2.23 -19.39
N TYR A 96 -20.70 -1.48 -20.30
CA TYR A 96 -19.85 -0.34 -19.95
C TYR A 96 -20.64 0.76 -19.24
N TRP A 97 -21.82 1.11 -19.77
CA TRP A 97 -22.64 2.16 -19.19
C TRP A 97 -23.19 1.75 -17.81
N CYS A 98 -23.62 0.49 -17.67
CA CYS A 98 -24.04 -0.07 -16.38
C CYS A 98 -22.91 -0.02 -15.34
N LEU A 99 -21.70 -0.46 -15.69
CA LEU A 99 -20.57 -0.44 -14.76
C LEU A 99 -20.16 1.00 -14.38
N ARG A 100 -20.13 1.91 -15.35
CA ARG A 100 -19.87 3.33 -15.08
C ARG A 100 -20.90 3.90 -14.11
N ASP A 101 -22.19 3.66 -14.35
CA ASP A 101 -23.26 4.20 -13.52
C ASP A 101 -23.25 3.56 -12.12
N ALA A 102 -22.92 2.27 -12.03
CA ALA A 102 -22.72 1.58 -10.76
C ALA A 102 -21.57 2.20 -9.94
N ILE A 103 -20.43 2.54 -10.56
CA ILE A 103 -19.32 3.23 -9.88
C ILE A 103 -19.76 4.59 -9.34
N VAL A 104 -20.47 5.37 -10.15
CA VAL A 104 -20.98 6.70 -9.72
C VAL A 104 -21.97 6.57 -8.56
N GLN A 105 -22.85 5.57 -8.57
CA GLN A 105 -23.78 5.32 -7.48
C GLN A 105 -23.08 4.81 -6.22
N CYS A 106 -22.15 3.87 -6.39
CA CYS A 106 -21.36 3.28 -5.31
C CYS A 106 -20.46 4.33 -4.64
N GLU A 107 -20.04 5.38 -5.35
CA GLU A 107 -19.26 6.47 -4.76
C GLU A 107 -20.01 7.16 -3.62
N LEU A 108 -21.29 7.47 -3.82
CA LEU A 108 -22.12 8.10 -2.78
C LEU A 108 -22.30 7.18 -1.57
N LEU A 109 -22.42 5.87 -1.82
CA LEU A 109 -22.46 4.87 -0.75
C LEU A 109 -21.14 4.83 0.02
N MET A 110 -20.02 4.75 -0.69
CA MET A 110 -18.68 4.72 -0.09
C MET A 110 -18.42 5.95 0.76
N LEU A 111 -18.76 7.15 0.29
CA LEU A 111 -18.64 8.38 1.07
C LEU A 111 -19.43 8.33 2.39
N ARG A 112 -20.64 7.75 2.37
CA ARG A 112 -21.47 7.58 3.58
C ARG A 112 -20.86 6.56 4.54
N VAL A 113 -20.39 5.42 4.03
CA VAL A 113 -19.73 4.39 4.85
C VAL A 113 -18.45 4.93 5.49
N LEU A 114 -17.66 5.71 4.73
CA LEU A 114 -16.49 6.41 5.24
C LEU A 114 -16.83 7.59 6.17
N GLN A 115 -18.11 7.89 6.39
CA GLN A 115 -18.59 9.03 7.17
C GLN A 115 -17.98 10.37 6.71
N PHE A 116 -17.73 10.50 5.41
CA PHE A 116 -17.02 11.64 4.79
C PHE A 116 -15.61 11.90 5.35
N ARG A 117 -15.01 10.93 6.06
CA ARG A 117 -13.62 10.97 6.54
C ARG A 117 -12.67 10.48 5.45
N VAL A 118 -12.50 11.32 4.44
CA VAL A 118 -11.71 11.03 3.23
C VAL A 118 -10.21 11.34 3.40
N SER A 119 -9.81 12.15 4.37
CA SER A 119 -8.39 12.38 4.64
C SER A 119 -7.73 11.12 5.21
N VAL A 120 -6.67 10.64 4.57
CA VAL A 120 -5.89 9.48 5.02
C VAL A 120 -4.42 9.87 5.16
N ASP A 121 -3.84 9.62 6.33
CA ASP A 121 -2.39 9.74 6.53
C ASP A 121 -1.71 8.42 6.17
N HIS A 122 -0.71 8.49 5.30
CA HIS A 122 -0.02 7.30 4.81
C HIS A 122 1.38 7.11 5.42
N PRO A 123 1.79 5.85 5.70
CA PRO A 123 3.14 5.52 6.15
C PRO A 123 4.21 5.91 5.12
N HIS A 124 3.87 6.02 3.82
CA HIS A 124 4.78 6.44 2.75
C HIS A 124 5.52 7.75 3.07
N ARG A 125 4.82 8.74 3.65
CA ARG A 125 5.41 10.03 4.01
C ARG A 125 6.49 9.87 5.08
N TYR A 126 6.19 9.10 6.12
CA TYR A 126 7.11 8.86 7.24
C TYR A 126 8.30 8.00 6.80
N LEU A 127 8.06 6.98 5.97
CA LEU A 127 9.11 6.11 5.43
C LEU A 127 10.20 6.92 4.72
N LEU A 128 9.83 7.89 3.88
CA LEU A 128 10.80 8.74 3.17
C LEU A 128 11.65 9.58 4.14
N HIS A 129 11.03 10.14 5.18
CA HIS A 129 11.75 10.90 6.21
C HIS A 129 12.71 10.01 6.99
N TYR A 130 12.26 8.82 7.40
CA TYR A 130 13.06 7.88 8.18
C TYR A 130 14.21 7.26 7.38
N LEU A 131 13.98 6.91 6.11
CA LEU A 131 15.04 6.44 5.20
C LEU A 131 16.16 7.47 5.04
N ARG A 132 15.80 8.76 4.94
CA ARG A 132 16.78 9.85 4.85
C ARG A 132 17.62 9.93 6.13
N SER A 133 16.98 9.94 7.30
CA SER A 133 17.69 9.95 8.59
C SER A 133 18.57 8.72 8.79
N LEU A 134 18.10 7.53 8.41
CA LEU A 134 18.88 6.30 8.48
C LEU A 134 20.11 6.36 7.56
N ASN A 135 19.99 6.92 6.36
CA ASN A 135 21.13 7.11 5.47
C ASN A 135 22.20 8.05 6.07
N ASP A 136 21.78 9.06 6.82
CA ASP A 136 22.70 9.96 7.52
C ASP A 136 23.43 9.25 8.68
N TRP A 137 22.76 8.32 9.38
CA TRP A 137 23.35 7.59 10.52
C TRP A 137 24.26 6.43 10.13
N VAL A 138 23.85 5.62 9.16
CA VAL A 138 24.61 4.42 8.75
C VAL A 138 25.67 4.76 7.69
N GLY A 139 25.69 6.01 7.22
CA GLY A 139 26.46 6.43 6.05
C GLY A 139 25.80 5.98 4.75
N PRO A 140 26.41 6.27 3.58
CA PRO A 140 25.86 5.90 2.28
C PRO A 140 25.86 4.37 2.07
N LEU A 141 24.90 3.70 2.71
CA LEU A 141 24.41 2.39 2.31
C LEU A 141 23.51 2.49 1.08
N ILE A 142 23.03 3.71 0.77
CA ILE A 142 22.30 4.04 -0.45
C ILE A 142 23.32 4.28 -1.58
N CYS A 143 23.45 3.28 -2.46
CA CYS A 143 24.19 3.45 -3.70
C CYS A 143 23.40 4.35 -4.65
N GLY A 144 23.77 5.62 -4.68
CA GLY A 144 23.27 6.62 -5.61
C GLY A 144 24.09 7.92 -5.53
N GLY A 145 25.42 7.82 -5.45
CA GLY A 145 26.33 8.99 -5.41
C GLY A 145 27.59 8.68 -4.62
N GLY A 146 28.73 8.65 -5.30
CA GLY A 146 29.99 8.17 -4.77
C GLY A 146 30.63 9.03 -3.67
N GLY A 147 31.44 8.36 -2.84
CA GLY A 147 32.44 9.01 -1.98
C GLY A 147 32.65 8.27 -0.68
N GLY A 148 33.66 7.38 -0.60
CA GLY A 148 34.13 6.85 0.69
C GLY A 148 34.76 5.48 0.63
N ALA A 149 36.09 5.46 0.63
CA ALA A 149 36.97 4.29 0.58
C ALA A 149 36.70 3.21 1.65
N ARG A 150 36.02 2.11 1.29
CA ARG A 150 36.25 0.78 1.86
C ARG A 150 36.13 -0.29 0.75
N SER A 151 37.24 -0.98 0.50
CA SER A 151 37.44 -1.98 -0.55
C SER A 151 36.68 -3.28 -0.25
N GLY A 152 35.37 -3.30 -0.52
CA GLY A 152 34.58 -4.50 -0.76
C GLY A 152 33.81 -4.35 -2.07
N PRO A 153 33.28 -5.43 -2.69
CA PRO A 153 32.33 -5.28 -3.78
C PRO A 153 31.18 -4.39 -3.30
N PRO A 154 30.66 -3.45 -4.12
CA PRO A 154 29.53 -2.65 -3.73
C PRO A 154 28.33 -3.58 -3.54
N CYS A 155 28.09 -4.03 -2.30
CA CYS A 155 26.84 -4.66 -1.93
C CYS A 155 25.78 -3.57 -1.96
N GLN A 156 25.15 -3.41 -3.13
CA GLN A 156 24.00 -2.53 -3.33
C GLN A 156 22.86 -3.12 -2.51
N ILE A 157 22.64 -2.63 -1.29
CA ILE A 157 21.47 -2.99 -0.50
C ILE A 157 20.37 -2.02 -0.91
N PRO A 158 19.34 -2.44 -1.67
CA PRO A 158 18.28 -1.55 -2.13
C PRO A 158 17.26 -1.33 -1.00
N LEU A 159 17.71 -0.88 0.18
CA LEU A 159 16.89 -0.77 1.40
C LEU A 159 15.62 0.04 1.15
N ALA A 160 15.75 1.17 0.44
CA ALA A 160 14.61 2.03 0.11
C ALA A 160 13.59 1.32 -0.79
N GLN A 161 14.04 0.57 -1.80
CA GLN A 161 13.17 -0.15 -2.71
C GLN A 161 12.45 -1.31 -2.01
N VAL A 162 13.17 -2.04 -1.14
CA VAL A 162 12.62 -3.16 -0.37
C VAL A 162 11.64 -2.66 0.68
N ALA A 163 11.98 -1.59 1.40
CA ALA A 163 11.06 -0.97 2.35
C ALA A 163 9.81 -0.43 1.63
N TRP A 164 9.96 0.13 0.43
CA TRP A 164 8.82 0.57 -0.37
C TRP A 164 7.93 -0.60 -0.81
N SER A 165 8.52 -1.71 -1.30
CA SER A 165 7.73 -2.88 -1.71
C SER A 165 7.01 -3.52 -0.52
N LEU A 166 7.70 -3.70 0.61
CA LEU A 166 7.10 -4.21 1.85
C LEU A 166 5.93 -3.32 2.32
N LEU A 167 6.08 -2.00 2.18
CA LEU A 167 5.03 -1.05 2.55
C LEU A 167 3.82 -1.17 1.61
N CYS A 168 4.02 -1.35 0.30
CA CYS A 168 2.92 -1.60 -0.63
C CYS A 168 2.22 -2.93 -0.34
N ASP A 169 2.97 -3.99 -0.08
CA ASP A 169 2.45 -5.33 0.22
C ASP A 169 1.64 -5.35 1.52
N MET A 170 2.01 -4.53 2.51
CA MET A 170 1.25 -4.38 3.76
C MET A 170 -0.21 -4.01 3.53
N TYR A 171 -0.53 -3.26 2.46
CA TYR A 171 -1.91 -2.91 2.13
C TYR A 171 -2.72 -4.09 1.61
N LEU A 172 -2.14 -5.26 1.31
CA LEU A 172 -2.92 -6.45 0.93
C LEU A 172 -3.81 -6.94 2.08
N GLN A 173 -3.48 -6.55 3.31
CA GLN A 173 -4.25 -6.81 4.52
C GLN A 173 -4.65 -5.48 5.20
N PRO A 174 -5.69 -5.47 6.05
CA PRO A 174 -6.17 -4.25 6.71
C PRO A 174 -5.24 -3.76 7.85
N ILE A 175 -3.94 -4.01 7.77
CA ILE A 175 -2.93 -3.61 8.76
C ILE A 175 -2.87 -2.08 8.87
N CYS A 176 -3.08 -1.37 7.77
CA CYS A 176 -3.12 0.10 7.73
C CYS A 176 -4.24 0.73 8.58
N LEU A 177 -5.22 -0.05 9.02
CA LEU A 177 -6.29 0.40 9.92
C LEU A 177 -6.01 0.11 11.39
N ARG A 178 -5.11 -0.82 11.70
CA ARG A 178 -4.83 -1.29 13.07
C ARG A 178 -3.82 -0.42 13.79
N TYR A 179 -2.85 0.13 13.05
CA TYR A 179 -1.72 0.85 13.62
C TYR A 179 -1.55 2.23 12.97
N PRO A 180 -1.00 3.21 13.70
CA PRO A 180 -0.76 4.53 13.15
C PRO A 180 0.37 4.50 12.10
N PRO A 181 0.34 5.40 11.10
CA PRO A 181 1.23 5.36 9.94
C PRO A 181 2.71 5.55 10.28
N GLN A 182 3.03 6.26 11.38
CA GLN A 182 4.41 6.45 11.85
C GLN A 182 5.02 5.12 12.30
N GLU A 183 4.29 4.36 13.11
CA GLU A 183 4.74 3.08 13.65
C GLU A 183 4.86 2.02 12.55
N LEU A 184 3.92 2.04 11.58
CA LEU A 184 3.98 1.16 10.41
C LEU A 184 5.22 1.40 9.56
N ALA A 185 5.59 2.67 9.32
CA ALA A 185 6.80 3.00 8.57
C ALA A 185 8.07 2.50 9.27
N VAL A 186 8.12 2.59 10.61
CA VAL A 186 9.22 2.03 11.40
C VAL A 186 9.26 0.51 11.32
N ALA A 187 8.11 -0.16 11.44
CA ALA A 187 8.04 -1.62 11.37
C ALA A 187 8.50 -2.17 10.01
N VAL A 188 8.06 -1.55 8.92
CA VAL A 188 8.51 -1.91 7.56
C VAL A 188 10.02 -1.72 7.41
N LEU A 189 10.57 -0.62 7.95
CA LEU A 189 12.02 -0.41 7.97
C LEU A 189 12.74 -1.47 8.79
N GLN A 190 12.22 -1.84 9.95
CA GLN A 190 12.80 -2.89 10.79
C GLN A 190 12.83 -4.22 10.04
N VAL A 191 11.75 -4.59 9.33
CA VAL A 191 11.73 -5.79 8.47
C VAL A 191 12.80 -5.72 7.38
N ALA A 192 12.90 -4.58 6.68
CA ALA A 192 13.88 -4.39 5.62
C ALA A 192 15.34 -4.46 6.15
N LEU A 193 15.61 -3.87 7.31
CA LEU A 193 16.92 -3.92 7.97
C LEU A 193 17.28 -5.34 8.41
N LEU A 194 16.31 -6.09 8.95
CA LEU A 194 16.50 -7.49 9.33
C LEU A 194 16.77 -8.38 8.10
N ALA A 195 16.09 -8.14 6.98
CA ALA A 195 16.28 -8.90 5.75
C ALA A 195 17.70 -8.82 5.17
N TYR A 196 18.40 -7.70 5.40
CA TYR A 196 19.76 -7.47 4.90
C TYR A 196 20.83 -7.50 6.01
N ASP A 197 20.48 -7.92 7.23
CA ASP A 197 21.36 -7.93 8.41
C ASP A 197 22.06 -6.56 8.64
N VAL A 198 21.34 -5.47 8.37
CA VAL A 198 21.85 -4.11 8.57
C VAL A 198 21.59 -3.71 10.01
N ARG A 199 22.68 -3.49 10.76
CA ARG A 199 22.61 -2.96 12.12
C ARG A 199 22.68 -1.45 12.10
N VAL A 200 21.62 -0.80 12.58
CA VAL A 200 21.64 0.64 12.82
C VAL A 200 22.62 0.93 13.96
N PRO A 201 23.59 1.84 13.80
CA PRO A 201 24.47 2.24 14.88
C PRO A 201 23.63 2.81 16.03
N HIS A 202 23.74 2.21 17.20
CA HIS A 202 23.22 2.78 18.43
C HIS A 202 24.41 3.39 19.15
N GLY A 203 24.31 4.66 19.55
CA GLY A 203 25.34 5.27 20.38
C GLY A 203 25.47 4.46 21.67
N GLU A 204 26.69 4.13 22.09
CA GLU A 204 26.94 3.38 23.34
C GLU A 204 26.35 4.12 24.57
N ASP A 205 26.17 5.45 24.46
CA ASP A 205 25.55 6.33 25.46
C ASP A 205 24.05 6.63 25.23
N SER A 206 23.44 6.09 24.16
CA SER A 206 22.03 6.35 23.84
C SER A 206 21.12 5.45 24.67
N VAL A 207 20.29 6.06 25.52
CA VAL A 207 19.23 5.36 26.26
C VAL A 207 18.12 4.86 25.33
N LEU A 208 17.95 5.51 24.18
CA LEU A 208 16.89 5.21 23.22
C LEU A 208 17.37 4.26 22.12
N SER A 209 16.50 3.30 21.78
CA SER A 209 16.60 2.49 20.57
C SER A 209 16.41 3.37 19.33
N TRP A 210 17.00 2.98 18.19
CA TRP A 210 16.94 3.81 16.97
C TRP A 210 15.50 4.18 16.56
N TYR A 211 14.54 3.30 16.77
CA TYR A 211 13.14 3.52 16.42
C TYR A 211 12.39 4.45 17.39
N GLU A 212 12.83 4.55 18.66
CA GLU A 212 12.22 5.44 19.66
C GLU A 212 12.51 6.91 19.34
N THR A 213 13.59 7.18 18.60
CA THR A 213 13.88 8.53 18.07
C THR A 213 12.87 9.00 17.01
N PHE A 214 12.22 8.05 16.32
CA PHE A 214 11.19 8.33 15.32
C PHE A 214 9.78 8.31 15.91
N CYS A 215 9.55 7.46 16.91
CA CYS A 215 8.27 7.26 17.57
C CYS A 215 8.48 7.09 19.09
N GLU A 216 8.29 8.16 19.85
CA GLU A 216 8.51 8.17 21.31
C GLU A 216 7.65 7.15 22.08
N ASN A 217 6.47 6.81 21.56
CA ASN A 217 5.51 5.89 22.21
C ASN A 217 5.60 4.43 21.72
N LEU A 218 6.61 4.09 20.92
CA LEU A 218 6.72 2.76 20.31
C LEU A 218 7.55 1.82 21.19
N SER A 219 6.86 0.96 21.94
CA SER A 219 7.52 -0.09 22.72
C SER A 219 8.06 -1.21 21.84
N ARG A 220 9.09 -1.92 22.33
CA ARG A 220 9.69 -3.07 21.64
C ARG A 220 8.68 -4.18 21.36
N GLU A 221 7.77 -4.44 22.30
CA GLU A 221 6.72 -5.45 22.17
C GLU A 221 5.74 -5.07 21.04
N LYS A 222 5.26 -3.83 21.05
CA LYS A 222 4.38 -3.31 20.00
C LYS A 222 5.03 -3.34 18.63
N LEU A 223 6.32 -2.99 18.54
CA LEU A 223 7.07 -3.08 17.28
C LEU A 223 7.17 -4.53 16.80
N ALA A 224 7.43 -5.49 17.70
CA ALA A 224 7.49 -6.91 17.36
C ALA A 224 6.14 -7.43 16.84
N ASP A 225 5.02 -7.02 17.46
CA ASP A 225 3.67 -7.37 17.01
C ASP A 225 3.38 -6.84 15.60
N ILE A 226 3.70 -5.56 15.34
CA ILE A 226 3.50 -4.96 14.00
C ILE A 226 4.38 -5.66 12.96
N VAL A 227 5.65 -5.92 13.28
CA VAL A 227 6.58 -6.63 12.39
C VAL A 227 6.05 -8.03 12.04
N MET A 228 5.51 -8.74 13.03
CA MET A 228 4.91 -10.05 12.82
C MET A 228 3.68 -9.97 11.91
N ASP A 229 2.78 -9.01 12.15
CA ASP A 229 1.60 -8.78 11.29
C ASP A 229 2.03 -8.48 9.83
N VAL A 230 3.08 -7.69 9.62
CA VAL A 230 3.63 -7.39 8.27
C VAL A 230 4.21 -8.65 7.60
N ILE A 231 4.94 -9.48 8.34
CA ILE A 231 5.52 -10.72 7.80
C ILE A 231 4.43 -11.75 7.46
N GLN A 232 3.37 -11.83 8.28
CA GLN A 232 2.25 -12.76 8.07
C GLN A 232 1.50 -12.51 6.75
N VAL A 233 1.61 -11.32 6.16
CA VAL A 233 1.09 -11.05 4.80
C VAL A 233 1.65 -12.08 3.82
N TYR A 234 2.95 -12.38 3.90
CA TYR A 234 3.63 -13.29 2.98
C TYR A 234 3.33 -14.78 3.26
N ASP A 235 3.07 -15.15 4.51
CA ASP A 235 2.64 -16.51 4.86
C ASP A 235 1.25 -16.82 4.28
N ALA A 236 0.35 -15.84 4.30
CA ALA A 236 -0.99 -15.95 3.71
C ALA A 236 -0.96 -15.99 2.18
N GLU A 237 0.04 -15.38 1.53
CA GLU A 237 0.23 -15.43 0.08
C GLU A 237 0.68 -16.81 -0.42
N GLY A 238 1.53 -17.51 0.34
CA GLY A 238 2.03 -18.83 -0.04
C GLY A 238 0.97 -19.95 -0.05
N GLN A 239 -0.24 -19.65 0.45
CA GLN A 239 -1.34 -20.62 0.61
C GLN A 239 -2.48 -20.44 -0.42
N GLN A 240 -2.40 -19.45 -1.33
CA GLN A 240 -3.43 -19.13 -2.33
C GLN A 240 -3.05 -19.54 -3.76
#